data_AF-A0A9E0HH02-F1
#
_entry.id   AF-A0A9E0HH02-F1
#
_cell.length_a   1.000
_cell.length_b   1.000
_cell.length_c   1.000
_cell.angle_alpha   90.00
_cell.angle_beta   90.00
_cell.angle_gamma   90.00
#
_symmetry.space_group_name_H-M   'P 1'
#
loop_
_entity.id
_entity.type
_entity.pdbx_description
1 polymer ?
#
loop_
_entity_poly.entity_id
_entity_poly.type
_entity_poly.pdbx_seq_one_letter_code
_entity_poly.pdbx_strand_id
1 'polypeptide(L)'
;MGLNLVTSTDYGYDVRGRAASLADRGPGGAAPWQVQYGTDASGRRTSAQESGPGWFRTLSYRYDPLGRLVQETLTDGAPSGRRVSPWGYHAHHALQGSSEYLWALGL
;
A
#
# COMPACT_ATOMS: atom_id res chain seq x y z
N MET A 1 18.83 28.49 7.55
CA MET A 1 18.42 27.39 6.64
C MET A 1 16.98 27.02 6.95
N GLY A 2 16.08 27.00 5.96
CA GLY A 2 14.69 26.57 6.15
C GLY A 2 14.54 25.06 5.95
N LEU A 3 13.81 24.40 6.86
CA LEU A 3 13.44 22.98 6.71
C LEU A 3 12.42 22.85 5.57
N ASN A 4 12.74 22.02 4.57
CA ASN A 4 11.79 21.69 3.50
C ASN A 4 10.83 20.61 3.99
N LEU A 5 9.63 21.02 4.37
CA LEU A 5 8.55 20.16 4.87
C LEU A 5 7.64 19.62 3.75
N VAL A 6 8.02 19.77 2.48
CA VAL A 6 7.19 19.31 1.36
C VAL A 6 7.17 17.78 1.35
N THR A 7 5.98 17.23 1.46
CA THR A 7 5.66 15.84 1.10
C THR A 7 5.06 15.81 -0.30
N SER A 8 5.28 14.73 -1.02
CA SER A 8 4.69 14.53 -2.36
C SER A 8 4.27 13.10 -2.57
N THR A 9 3.13 12.92 -3.23
CA THR A 9 2.65 11.61 -3.66
C THR A 9 2.71 11.55 -5.19
N ASP A 10 3.57 10.68 -5.70
CA ASP A 10 3.76 10.45 -7.13
C ASP A 10 2.93 9.23 -7.58
N TYR A 11 2.21 9.33 -8.70
CA TYR A 11 1.47 8.22 -9.29
C TYR A 11 2.09 7.80 -10.63
N GLY A 12 2.29 6.50 -10.81
CA GLY A 12 2.58 5.89 -12.10
C GLY A 12 1.35 5.19 -12.67
N TYR A 13 1.18 5.24 -14.00
CA TYR A 13 0.00 4.69 -14.68
C TYR A 13 0.40 3.62 -15.70
N ASP A 14 -0.47 2.63 -15.91
CA ASP A 14 -0.35 1.66 -16.99
C ASP A 14 -0.81 2.24 -18.34
N VAL A 15 -0.67 1.45 -19.42
CA VAL A 15 -1.04 1.83 -20.80
C VAL A 15 -2.54 2.17 -20.94
N ARG A 16 -3.37 1.69 -20.00
CA ARG A 16 -4.82 1.93 -19.96
C ARG A 16 -5.17 3.11 -19.04
N GLY A 17 -4.18 3.86 -18.57
CA GLY A 17 -4.36 5.04 -17.72
C GLY A 17 -4.75 4.72 -16.27
N ARG A 18 -4.55 3.49 -15.80
CA ARG A 18 -4.88 3.08 -14.42
C ARG A 18 -3.64 3.16 -13.55
N ALA A 19 -3.78 3.55 -12.29
CA ALA A 19 -2.65 3.64 -11.37
C ALA A 19 -1.98 2.27 -11.18
N ALA A 20 -0.71 2.18 -11.56
CA ALA A 20 0.15 1.01 -11.48
C ALA A 20 1.19 1.12 -10.35
N SER A 21 1.50 2.34 -9.91
CA SER A 21 2.38 2.58 -8.78
C SER A 21 2.05 3.87 -8.04
N LEU A 22 2.50 3.93 -6.78
CA LEU A 22 2.45 5.11 -5.94
C LEU A 22 3.77 5.22 -5.18
N ALA A 23 4.30 6.43 -5.04
CA ALA A 23 5.41 6.73 -4.13
C ALA A 23 5.05 7.91 -3.25
N ASP A 24 5.09 7.72 -1.94
CA ASP A 24 4.90 8.78 -0.95
C ASP A 24 6.25 9.20 -0.39
N ARG A 25 6.61 10.46 -0.64
CA ARG A 25 7.89 11.03 -0.21
C ARG A 25 7.69 11.89 1.02
N GLY A 26 8.38 11.51 2.09
CA GLY A 26 8.51 12.32 3.28
C GLY A 26 9.33 13.59 3.06
N PRO A 27 9.27 14.54 4.00
CA PRO A 27 10.03 15.78 3.94
C PRO A 27 11.54 15.52 3.93
N GLY A 28 12.32 16.47 3.42
CA GLY A 28 13.79 16.39 3.43
C GLY A 28 14.41 15.32 2.51
N GLY A 29 13.65 14.71 1.61
CA GLY A 29 14.17 13.71 0.66
C GLY A 29 14.37 12.32 1.26
N ALA A 30 13.64 12.00 2.34
CA ALA A 30 13.61 10.66 2.91
C ALA A 30 13.23 9.63 1.84
N ALA A 31 13.79 8.41 1.97
CA ALA A 31 13.47 7.33 1.07
C ALA A 31 11.95 7.03 1.13
N PRO A 32 11.27 6.98 -0.02
CA PRO A 32 9.81 6.94 -0.04
C PRO A 32 9.27 5.58 0.37
N TRP A 33 8.07 5.59 0.95
CA TRP A 33 7.21 4.42 0.89
C TRP A 33 6.66 4.30 -0.53
N GLN A 34 6.67 3.09 -1.08
CA GLN A 34 6.30 2.84 -2.46
C GLN A 34 5.41 1.62 -2.57
N VAL A 35 4.49 1.66 -3.53
CA VAL A 35 3.64 0.53 -3.91
C VAL A 35 3.70 0.32 -5.40
N GLN A 36 3.81 -0.94 -5.84
CA GLN A 36 3.53 -1.36 -7.21
C GLN A 36 2.36 -2.34 -7.24
N TYR A 37 1.40 -2.11 -8.12
CA TYR A 37 0.21 -2.94 -8.26
C TYR A 37 0.35 -3.91 -9.44
N GLY A 38 0.00 -5.17 -9.20
CA GLY A 38 -0.32 -6.12 -10.27
C GLY A 38 -1.81 -6.11 -10.55
N THR A 39 -2.22 -6.24 -11.82
CA THR A 39 -3.64 -6.33 -12.21
C THR A 39 -3.90 -7.50 -13.15
N ASP A 40 -5.11 -8.05 -13.12
CA ASP A 40 -5.58 -8.98 -14.13
C ASP A 40 -6.01 -8.29 -15.44
N ALA A 41 -6.39 -9.08 -16.44
CA ALA A 41 -6.83 -8.58 -17.75
C ALA A 41 -8.05 -7.65 -17.66
N SER A 42 -8.92 -7.85 -16.66
CA SER A 42 -10.09 -7.00 -16.39
C SER A 42 -9.76 -5.72 -15.62
N GLY A 43 -8.55 -5.61 -15.07
CA GLY A 43 -8.09 -4.46 -14.31
C GLY A 43 -8.27 -4.52 -12.82
N ARG A 44 -8.67 -5.66 -12.29
CA ARG A 44 -8.71 -5.85 -10.84
C ARG A 44 -7.29 -6.06 -10.33
N ARG A 45 -6.97 -5.45 -9.19
CA ARG A 45 -5.65 -5.62 -8.55
C ARG A 45 -5.51 -7.05 -8.05
N THR A 46 -4.47 -7.75 -8.45
CA THR A 46 -4.17 -9.11 -8.01
C THR A 46 -3.00 -9.16 -7.04
N SER A 47 -2.19 -8.10 -6.98
CA SER A 47 -1.11 -7.97 -6.02
C SER A 47 -0.77 -6.51 -5.71
N ALA A 48 -0.12 -6.30 -4.58
CA ALA A 48 0.57 -5.06 -4.25
C ALA A 48 1.93 -5.39 -3.64
N GLN A 49 3.00 -4.81 -4.19
CA GLN A 49 4.34 -4.87 -3.61
C GLN A 49 4.59 -3.55 -2.91
N GLU A 50 4.74 -3.59 -1.60
CA GLU A 50 4.99 -2.40 -0.80
C GLU A 50 6.40 -2.45 -0.24
N SER A 51 7.08 -1.31 -0.29
CA SER A 51 8.44 -1.19 0.21
C SER A 51 8.64 0.17 0.86
N GLY A 52 9.45 0.18 1.91
CA GLY A 52 9.97 1.40 2.51
C GLY A 52 11.43 1.19 2.91
N PRO A 53 12.01 2.13 3.66
CA PRO A 53 13.39 2.03 4.09
C PRO A 53 13.63 0.75 4.91
N GLY A 54 14.38 -0.21 4.35
CA GLY A 54 14.79 -1.44 5.03
C GLY A 54 13.72 -2.53 5.15
N TRP A 55 12.57 -2.40 4.49
CA TRP A 55 11.52 -3.42 4.53
C TRP A 55 10.78 -3.55 3.20
N PHE A 56 10.26 -4.75 2.94
CA PHE A 56 9.36 -5.02 1.84
C PHE A 56 8.29 -6.04 2.25
N ARG A 57 7.13 -5.96 1.60
CA ARG A 57 6.06 -6.95 1.73
C ARG A 57 5.27 -7.06 0.44
N THR A 58 4.70 -8.23 0.20
CA THR A 58 3.86 -8.51 -0.95
C THR A 58 2.47 -8.91 -0.48
N LEU A 59 1.44 -8.25 -1.00
CA LEU A 59 0.04 -8.64 -0.88
C LEU A 59 -0.40 -9.35 -2.15
N SER A 60 -1.22 -10.39 -2.01
CA SER A 60 -1.92 -11.06 -3.11
C SER A 60 -3.42 -11.12 -2.83
N TYR A 61 -4.22 -10.92 -3.87
CA TYR A 61 -5.67 -10.82 -3.77
C TYR A 61 -6.34 -11.91 -4.60
N ARG A 62 -7.38 -12.56 -4.05
CA ARG A 62 -8.26 -13.46 -4.81
C ARG A 62 -9.69 -12.98 -4.76
N TYR A 63 -10.37 -13.13 -5.88
CA TYR A 63 -11.75 -12.70 -6.07
C TYR A 63 -12.63 -13.89 -6.39
N ASP A 64 -13.90 -13.82 -5.98
CA ASP A 64 -14.92 -14.73 -6.48
C ASP A 64 -15.34 -14.36 -7.93
N PRO A 65 -16.18 -15.18 -8.59
CA PRO A 65 -16.66 -14.89 -9.94
C PRO A 65 -17.44 -13.58 -10.09
N LEU A 66 -18.01 -13.05 -9.00
CA LEU A 66 -18.73 -11.77 -8.98
C LEU A 66 -17.78 -10.57 -8.78
N GLY A 67 -16.47 -10.82 -8.65
CA GLY A 67 -15.46 -9.78 -8.46
C GLY A 67 -15.34 -9.27 -7.02
N ARG A 68 -15.87 -10.01 -6.04
CA ARG A 68 -15.75 -9.70 -4.62
C ARG A 68 -14.45 -10.27 -4.07
N LEU A 69 -13.72 -9.49 -3.27
CA LEU A 69 -12.44 -9.91 -2.68
C LEU A 69 -12.68 -11.00 -1.62
N VAL A 70 -12.27 -12.23 -1.86
CA VAL A 70 -12.48 -13.35 -0.91
C VAL A 70 -11.23 -13.73 -0.13
N GLN A 71 -10.04 -13.30 -0.57
CA GLN A 71 -8.79 -13.56 0.14
C GLN A 71 -7.78 -12.46 -0.10
N GLU A 72 -7.12 -12.04 0.98
CA GLU A 72 -5.88 -11.29 0.96
C GLU A 72 -4.78 -12.18 1.56
N THR A 73 -3.56 -12.11 1.03
CA THR A 73 -2.42 -12.82 1.60
C THR A 73 -1.23 -11.90 1.65
N LEU A 74 -0.78 -11.61 2.86
CA LEU A 74 0.45 -10.87 3.12
C LEU A 74 1.64 -11.85 3.16
N THR A 75 2.73 -11.46 2.54
CA THR A 75 4.04 -12.11 2.66
C THR A 75 5.04 -11.01 2.93
N ASP A 76 5.49 -10.90 4.17
CA ASP A 76 6.58 -10.02 4.54
C ASP A 76 7.92 -10.62 4.11
N GLY A 77 8.83 -9.72 3.75
CA GLY A 77 10.19 -10.00 3.35
C GLY A 77 11.24 -9.78 4.44
N ALA A 78 10.80 -9.46 5.65
CA ALA A 78 11.72 -9.35 6.78
C ALA A 78 12.31 -10.73 7.08
N PRO A 79 13.55 -10.83 7.59
CA PRO A 79 14.18 -12.11 7.93
C PRO A 79 13.46 -12.92 9.04
N SER A 80 12.28 -12.51 9.48
CA SER A 80 11.49 -13.22 10.48
C SER A 80 9.98 -13.16 10.19
N GLY A 81 9.51 -14.15 9.43
CA GLY A 81 8.21 -14.78 9.68
C GLY A 81 7.04 -14.31 8.82
N ARG A 82 6.85 -15.01 7.69
CA ARG A 82 5.63 -15.05 6.86
C ARG A 82 4.36 -14.99 7.73
N ARG A 83 3.68 -13.84 7.74
CA ARG A 83 2.36 -13.68 8.36
C ARG A 83 1.25 -13.87 7.33
N VAL A 84 0.58 -15.03 7.34
CA VAL A 84 -0.67 -15.25 6.60
C VAL A 84 -1.84 -14.74 7.44
N SER A 85 -2.38 -13.57 7.12
CA SER A 85 -3.60 -13.05 7.74
C SER A 85 -4.84 -13.53 6.96
N PRO A 86 -5.80 -14.26 7.57
CA PRO A 86 -6.97 -14.80 6.86
C PRO A 86 -8.20 -13.87 6.83
N TRP A 87 -8.11 -12.61 7.23
CA TRP A 87 -9.29 -11.72 7.30
C TRP A 87 -9.46 -10.87 6.04
N GLY A 88 -10.41 -11.29 5.21
CA GLY A 88 -10.98 -10.48 4.13
C GLY A 88 -12.19 -9.65 4.61
N TYR A 89 -12.44 -8.54 3.91
CA TYR A 89 -13.58 -7.62 4.00
C TYR A 89 -13.66 -6.61 5.18
N HIS A 90 -13.28 -5.36 4.89
CA HIS A 90 -14.10 -4.19 5.27
C HIS A 90 -14.28 -3.27 4.05
N ALA A 91 -15.24 -3.63 3.20
CA ALA A 91 -15.82 -2.67 2.26
C ALA A 91 -17.13 -2.16 2.88
N HIS A 92 -17.08 -0.99 3.50
CA HIS A 92 -18.14 0.02 3.41
C HIS A 92 -17.53 1.37 3.74
N HIS A 93 -17.80 2.32 2.86
CA HIS A 93 -17.43 3.72 3.00
C HIS A 93 -18.09 4.26 4.29
N ALA A 94 -17.28 4.51 5.32
CA ALA A 94 -17.66 5.37 6.44
C ALA A 94 -16.47 6.29 6.73
N LEU A 95 -16.56 7.51 6.23
CA LEU A 95 -15.95 8.64 6.91
C LEU A 95 -16.60 8.71 8.30
N GLN A 96 -15.90 8.21 9.32
CA GLN A 96 -15.89 8.76 10.68
C GLN A 96 -14.81 8.08 11.52
N GLY A 97 -13.67 8.78 11.60
CA GLY A 97 -12.88 8.98 12.82
C GLY A 97 -12.50 7.78 13.69
N SER A 98 -11.31 7.25 13.46
CA SER A 98 -10.28 7.19 14.51
C SER A 98 -8.91 7.11 13.86
N SER A 99 -8.40 8.28 13.51
CA SER A 99 -6.96 8.53 13.69
C SER A 99 -6.58 8.20 15.13
N GLU A 100 -5.27 8.05 15.34
CA GLU A 100 -4.55 8.10 16.63
C GLU A 100 -4.21 6.74 17.25
N TYR A 101 -2.96 6.33 17.53
CA TYR A 101 -1.57 6.78 17.30
C TYR A 101 -0.67 5.51 17.57
N LEU A 102 0.62 5.37 17.22
CA LEU A 102 1.80 6.03 17.81
C LEU A 102 3.10 5.51 17.16
N TRP A 103 3.92 6.40 16.59
CA TRP A 103 5.22 6.81 17.16
C TRP A 103 5.29 8.33 16.91
N ALA A 104 5.03 9.21 17.88
CA ALA A 104 6.03 9.82 18.80
C ALA A 104 7.34 10.14 18.05
N LEU A 105 7.79 11.37 17.85
CA LEU A 105 7.78 12.55 18.72
C LEU A 105 7.88 13.84 17.88
N GLY A 106 7.42 14.97 18.41
CA GLY A 106 8.07 16.25 18.10
C GLY A 106 7.18 17.46 17.91
N LEU A 107 6.24 17.71 18.84
CA LEU A 107 6.29 18.95 19.63
C LEU A 107 6.19 18.56 21.11
#